data_AF-A0A944PEN4-F1
#
_entry.id   AF-A0A944PEN4-F1
#
_cell.length_a   1.000
_cell.length_b   1.000
_cell.length_c   1.000
_cell.angle_alpha   90.00
_cell.angle_beta   90.00
_cell.angle_gamma   90.00
#
_symmetry.space_group_name_H-M   'P 1'
#
loop_
_entity.id
_entity.type
_entity.pdbx_description
1 polymer ?
#
loop_
_entity_poly.entity_id
_entity_poly.type
_entity_poly.pdbx_seq_one_letter_code
_entity_poly.pdbx_strand_id
1 'polypeptide(L)'
;MVQAAGTDAWLVVRERAAALLGRGDTARGRAELERLDRTARALEPEAAVDPEQERLRQEGEWRTRFEMLLESLDAREQERTAQELRTLVSYVADAAGDVAVATGRAVASGGGSAVTGVKRTGDDGRSARVMNTGDAEATGAGSSAVSGIVRD
;
A
#
# COMPACT_ATOMS: atom_id res chain seq x y z
N MET A 1 -0.78 16.55 -5.49
CA MET A 1 -1.85 16.53 -4.46
C MET A 1 -1.95 15.17 -3.73
N VAL A 2 -0.83 14.46 -3.50
CA VAL A 2 -0.83 13.07 -2.99
C VAL A 2 -1.23 12.95 -1.51
N GLN A 3 -1.25 14.06 -0.78
CA GLN A 3 -1.48 14.06 0.66
C GLN A 3 -2.98 13.95 1.04
N ALA A 4 -3.89 14.53 0.25
CA ALA A 4 -5.33 14.49 0.52
C ALA A 4 -5.93 13.09 0.24
N ALA A 5 -5.58 12.48 -0.89
CA ALA A 5 -6.06 11.12 -1.24
C ALA A 5 -5.53 10.04 -0.27
N GLY A 6 -4.30 10.19 0.22
CA GLY A 6 -3.76 9.32 1.28
C GLY A 6 -4.50 9.48 2.61
N THR A 7 -4.98 10.70 2.89
CA THR A 7 -5.75 10.98 4.11
C THR A 7 -7.17 10.41 4.00
N ASP A 8 -7.85 10.55 2.87
CA ASP A 8 -9.20 9.99 2.67
C ASP A 8 -9.23 8.46 2.69
N ALA A 9 -8.26 7.82 2.03
CA ALA A 9 -8.09 6.37 2.09
C ALA A 9 -7.78 5.90 3.52
N TRP A 10 -6.94 6.66 4.24
CA TRP A 10 -6.65 6.39 5.65
C TRP A 10 -7.90 6.48 6.53
N LEU A 11 -8.78 7.48 6.32
CA LEU A 11 -10.04 7.61 7.04
C LEU A 11 -10.93 6.37 6.87
N VAL A 12 -11.02 5.84 5.64
CA VAL A 12 -11.80 4.63 5.37
C VAL A 12 -11.17 3.39 6.01
N VAL A 13 -9.85 3.27 5.92
CA VAL A 13 -9.11 2.13 6.47
C VAL A 13 -9.21 2.08 7.98
N ARG A 14 -9.01 3.21 8.66
CA ARG A 14 -9.03 3.26 10.12
C ARG A 14 -10.42 2.92 10.67
N GLU A 15 -11.49 3.37 10.04
CA GLU A 15 -12.87 3.09 10.46
C GLU A 15 -13.19 1.60 10.30
N ARG A 16 -12.81 1.00 9.17
CA ARG A 16 -13.03 -0.43 8.91
C ARG A 16 -12.21 -1.32 9.83
N ALA A 17 -10.95 -0.99 10.06
CA ALA A 17 -10.09 -1.72 10.99
C ALA A 17 -10.63 -1.64 12.43
N ALA A 18 -11.04 -0.45 12.87
CA ALA A 18 -11.65 -0.24 14.18
C ALA A 18 -12.96 -1.04 14.35
N ALA A 19 -13.81 -1.09 13.32
CA ALA A 19 -15.04 -1.87 13.34
C ALA A 19 -14.77 -3.39 13.45
N LEU A 20 -13.79 -3.90 12.70
CA LEU A 20 -13.37 -5.32 12.73
C LEU A 20 -12.87 -5.72 14.12
N LEU A 21 -11.93 -4.94 14.67
CA LEU A 21 -11.34 -5.19 15.99
C LEU A 21 -12.34 -4.93 17.13
N GLY A 22 -13.26 -3.99 16.93
CA GLY A 22 -14.35 -3.68 17.84
C GLY A 22 -15.41 -4.78 17.91
N ARG A 23 -15.50 -5.68 16.93
CA ARG A 23 -16.46 -6.81 16.91
C ARG A 23 -17.93 -6.37 17.09
N GLY A 24 -18.28 -5.18 16.60
CA GLY A 24 -19.60 -4.57 16.78
C GLY A 24 -19.83 -3.89 18.15
N ASP A 25 -18.90 -4.00 19.09
CA ASP A 25 -18.91 -3.24 20.33
C ASP A 25 -18.39 -1.82 20.06
N THR A 26 -19.27 -0.83 20.26
CA THR A 26 -18.98 0.58 19.98
C THR A 26 -17.88 1.15 20.87
N ALA A 27 -17.79 0.72 22.13
CA ALA A 27 -16.75 1.20 23.05
C ALA A 27 -15.38 0.64 22.66
N ARG A 28 -15.33 -0.66 22.31
CA ARG A 28 -14.10 -1.29 21.80
C ARG A 28 -13.68 -0.69 20.45
N GLY A 29 -14.62 -0.50 19.53
CA GLY A 29 -14.35 0.13 18.24
C GLY A 29 -13.76 1.54 18.39
N ARG A 30 -14.31 2.35 19.31
CA ARG A 30 -13.77 3.69 19.60
C ARG A 30 -12.34 3.64 20.16
N ALA A 31 -12.06 2.71 21.07
CA ALA A 31 -10.72 2.54 21.64
C ALA A 31 -9.68 2.16 20.57
N GLU A 32 -10.06 1.31 19.60
CA GLU A 32 -9.18 0.95 18.49
C GLU A 32 -9.02 2.08 17.48
N LEU A 33 -10.05 2.90 17.24
CA LEU A 33 -9.93 4.12 16.43
C LEU A 33 -8.95 5.12 17.04
N GLU A 34 -9.04 5.37 18.35
CA GLU A 34 -8.10 6.23 19.07
C GLU A 34 -6.66 5.69 19.06
N ARG A 35 -6.50 4.36 19.00
CA ARG A 35 -5.20 3.72 18.86
C ARG A 35 -4.63 3.90 17.45
N LEU A 36 -5.44 3.71 16.42
CA LEU A 36 -5.05 3.96 15.01
C LEU A 36 -4.64 5.42 14.81
N ASP A 37 -5.37 6.37 15.39
CA ASP A 37 -5.03 7.79 15.32
C ASP A 37 -3.70 8.10 16.04
N ARG A 38 -3.39 7.41 17.15
CA ARG A 38 -2.06 7.51 17.79
C ARG A 38 -0.96 6.90 16.94
N THR A 39 -1.20 5.75 16.31
CA THR A 39 -0.24 5.15 15.37
C THR A 39 0.05 6.09 14.20
N ALA A 40 -0.98 6.72 13.61
CA ALA A 40 -0.79 7.66 12.51
C ALA A 40 0.13 8.83 12.90
N ARG A 41 -0.08 9.42 14.08
CA ARG A 41 0.78 10.49 14.62
C ARG A 41 2.20 10.02 14.90
N ALA A 42 2.37 8.81 15.44
CA ALA A 42 3.69 8.25 15.73
C ALA A 42 4.51 7.97 14.46
N LEU A 43 3.83 7.71 13.33
CA LEU A 43 4.44 7.46 12.03
C LEU A 43 4.63 8.73 11.18
N GLU A 44 4.33 9.92 11.71
CA GLU A 44 4.65 11.16 11.03
C GLU A 44 6.18 11.30 10.87
N PRO A 45 6.69 11.78 9.72
CA PRO A 45 8.12 11.81 9.43
C PRO A 45 8.97 12.57 10.46
N GLU A 46 8.35 13.55 11.14
CA GLU A 46 9.00 14.40 12.14
C GLU A 46 8.82 13.89 13.58
N ALA A 47 7.95 12.90 13.80
CA ALA A 47 7.60 12.43 15.14
C ALA A 47 8.61 11.45 15.74
N ALA A 48 9.31 10.69 14.90
CA ALA A 48 10.23 9.64 15.33
C ALA A 48 11.69 10.00 15.05
N VAL A 49 12.55 9.78 16.04
CA VAL A 49 14.02 9.86 15.88
C VAL A 49 14.52 8.79 14.90
N ASP A 50 13.90 7.61 14.93
CA ASP A 50 14.12 6.51 13.99
C ASP A 50 12.76 6.07 13.38
N PRO A 51 12.38 6.61 12.21
CA PRO A 51 11.11 6.29 11.56
C PRO A 51 10.96 4.82 11.14
N GLU A 52 12.06 4.13 10.86
CA GLU A 52 12.02 2.72 10.46
C GLU A 52 11.79 1.80 11.66
N GLN A 53 12.50 2.05 12.77
CA GLN A 53 12.27 1.33 14.01
C GLN A 53 10.84 1.54 14.51
N GLU A 54 10.33 2.76 14.46
CA GLU A 54 8.95 3.06 14.86
C GLU A 54 7.93 2.36 13.96
N ARG A 55 8.18 2.31 12.64
CA ARG A 55 7.36 1.52 11.70
C ARG A 55 7.29 0.05 12.08
N LEU A 56 8.44 -0.58 12.35
CA LEU A 56 8.50 -2.00 12.75
C LEU A 56 7.78 -2.25 14.08
N ARG A 57 7.92 -1.33 15.04
CA ARG A 57 7.22 -1.40 16.34
C ARG A 57 5.71 -1.37 16.15
N GLN A 58 5.22 -0.42 15.37
CA GLN A 58 3.78 -0.29 15.06
C GLN A 58 3.28 -1.52 14.28
N GLU A 59 4.06 -2.03 13.33
CA GLU A 59 3.70 -3.23 12.57
C GLU A 59 3.52 -4.44 13.48
N GLY A 60 4.45 -4.69 14.41
CA GLY A 60 4.33 -5.78 15.38
C GLY A 60 3.11 -5.63 16.28
N GLU A 61 2.86 -4.41 16.77
CA GLU A 61 1.69 -4.09 17.60
C GLU A 61 0.36 -4.37 16.91
N TRP A 62 0.23 -4.05 15.62
CA TRP A 62 -0.99 -4.30 14.85
C TRP A 62 -1.12 -5.76 14.43
N ARG A 63 -0.01 -6.41 14.07
CA ARG A 63 0.04 -7.84 13.74
C ARG A 63 -0.55 -8.69 14.87
N THR A 64 -0.03 -8.52 16.08
CA THR A 64 -0.51 -9.27 17.25
C THR A 64 -2.00 -9.03 17.51
N ARG A 65 -2.52 -7.82 17.28
CA ARG A 65 -3.95 -7.53 17.47
C ARG A 65 -4.85 -8.24 16.47
N PHE A 66 -4.47 -8.26 15.19
CA PHE A 66 -5.22 -8.99 14.17
C PHE A 66 -5.11 -10.51 14.35
N GLU A 67 -3.95 -11.02 14.79
CA GLU A 67 -3.77 -12.42 15.15
C GLU A 67 -4.69 -12.81 16.32
N MET A 68 -4.64 -12.08 17.43
CA MET A 68 -5.52 -12.31 18.58
C MET A 68 -7.01 -12.21 18.21
N LEU A 69 -7.37 -11.27 17.33
CA LEU A 69 -8.73 -11.18 16.79
C LEU A 69 -9.09 -12.50 16.12
N LEU A 70 -8.32 -12.94 15.11
CA LEU A 70 -8.62 -14.13 14.31
C LEU A 70 -8.62 -15.43 15.16
N GLU A 71 -7.72 -15.53 16.13
CA GLU A 71 -7.64 -16.66 17.06
C GLU A 71 -8.84 -16.74 18.02
N SER A 72 -9.48 -15.61 18.30
CA SER A 72 -10.67 -15.57 19.18
C SER A 72 -11.97 -16.00 18.49
N LEU A 73 -11.95 -16.23 17.16
CA LEU A 73 -13.14 -16.50 16.35
C LEU A 73 -13.36 -17.98 16.14
N ASP A 74 -14.62 -18.38 15.94
CA ASP A 74 -14.91 -19.69 15.38
C ASP A 74 -14.51 -19.75 13.89
N ALA A 75 -14.41 -20.95 13.33
CA ALA A 75 -13.91 -21.14 11.96
C ALA A 75 -14.73 -20.41 10.88
N ARG A 76 -16.05 -20.23 11.06
CA ARG A 76 -16.90 -19.53 10.08
C ARG A 76 -16.69 -18.02 10.18
N GLU A 77 -16.68 -17.51 11.41
CA GLU A 77 -16.40 -16.09 11.67
C GLU A 77 -14.97 -15.71 11.28
N GLN A 78 -14.01 -16.61 11.49
CA GLN A 78 -12.62 -16.45 11.10
C GLN A 78 -12.47 -16.30 9.60
N GLU A 79 -13.07 -17.19 8.80
CA GLU A 79 -13.00 -17.10 7.33
C GLU A 79 -13.66 -15.81 6.83
N ARG A 80 -14.82 -15.45 7.38
CA ARG A 80 -15.50 -14.20 7.04
C ARG A 80 -14.61 -12.99 7.35
N THR A 81 -14.05 -12.93 8.55
CA THR A 81 -13.19 -11.83 9.00
C THR A 81 -11.91 -11.77 8.16
N ALA A 82 -11.32 -12.91 7.82
CA ALA A 82 -10.17 -12.98 6.92
C ALA A 82 -10.49 -12.43 5.53
N GLN A 83 -11.68 -12.71 5.00
CA GLN A 83 -12.13 -12.15 3.72
C GLN A 83 -12.36 -10.64 3.79
N GLU A 84 -12.91 -10.14 4.89
CA GLU A 84 -13.07 -8.70 5.14
C GLU A 84 -11.70 -8.01 5.23
N LEU A 85 -10.72 -8.61 5.92
CA LEU A 85 -9.32 -8.14 5.97
C LEU A 85 -8.65 -8.15 4.59
N ARG A 86 -8.81 -9.23 3.81
CA ARG A 86 -8.30 -9.30 2.42
C ARG A 86 -8.86 -8.16 1.57
N THR A 87 -10.16 -7.90 1.69
CA THR A 87 -10.84 -6.80 0.98
C THR A 87 -10.28 -5.43 1.39
N LEU A 88 -10.02 -5.24 2.69
CA LEU A 88 -9.42 -4.02 3.21
C LEU A 88 -8.00 -3.81 2.67
N VAL A 89 -7.18 -4.86 2.63
CA VAL A 89 -5.82 -4.82 2.04
C VAL A 89 -5.87 -4.48 0.56
N SER A 90 -6.79 -5.08 -0.22
CA SER A 90 -6.97 -4.73 -1.64
C SER A 90 -7.36 -3.26 -1.82
N TYR A 91 -8.27 -2.75 -1.00
CA TYR A 91 -8.64 -1.33 -1.03
C TYR A 91 -7.44 -0.40 -0.76
N VAL A 92 -6.59 -0.76 0.20
CA VAL A 92 -5.36 0.01 0.49
C VAL A 92 -4.40 -0.03 -0.69
N ALA A 93 -4.21 -1.19 -1.30
CA ALA A 93 -3.35 -1.36 -2.47
C ALA A 93 -3.84 -0.50 -3.65
N ASP A 94 -5.15 -0.49 -3.89
CA ASP A 94 -5.76 0.34 -4.94
C ASP A 94 -5.62 1.83 -4.66
N ALA A 95 -5.78 2.24 -3.40
CA ALA A 95 -5.67 3.64 -2.99
C ALA A 95 -4.23 4.17 -2.96
N ALA A 96 -3.25 3.32 -2.67
CA ALA A 96 -1.83 3.69 -2.67
C ALA A 96 -1.28 3.91 -4.08
N GLY A 97 -1.89 3.28 -5.09
CA GLY A 97 -1.42 3.30 -6.47
C GLY A 97 -0.14 2.46 -6.69
N ASP A 98 0.34 2.42 -7.94
CA ASP A 98 1.49 1.58 -8.28
C ASP A 98 2.79 2.19 -7.77
N VAL A 99 3.60 1.41 -7.06
CA VAL A 99 4.96 1.81 -6.64
C VAL A 99 5.98 0.83 -7.20
N ALA A 100 6.95 1.34 -7.95
CA ALA A 100 8.12 0.57 -8.39
C ALA A 100 9.41 1.23 -7.91
N VAL A 101 10.30 0.45 -7.29
CA VAL A 101 11.56 0.92 -6.70
C VAL A 101 12.70 0.05 -7.21
N ALA A 102 13.85 0.66 -7.51
CA ALA A 102 15.04 -0.03 -8.01
C ALA A 102 14.76 -0.85 -9.28
N THR A 103 13.97 -0.27 -10.19
CA THR A 103 13.67 -0.91 -11.46
C THR A 103 14.95 -0.88 -12.30
N GLY A 104 15.48 -2.06 -12.62
CA GLY A 104 16.78 -2.23 -13.27
C GLY A 104 16.85 -1.63 -14.68
N ARG A 105 17.75 -2.13 -15.52
CA ARG A 105 18.00 -1.56 -16.86
C ARG A 105 17.01 -2.07 -17.91
N ALA A 106 16.49 -1.18 -18.75
CA ALA A 106 15.74 -1.56 -19.95
C ALA A 106 16.67 -1.49 -21.17
N VAL A 107 16.78 -2.60 -21.91
CA VAL A 107 17.58 -2.68 -23.15
C VAL A 107 16.72 -3.25 -24.27
N ALA A 108 16.61 -2.51 -25.37
CA ALA A 108 15.89 -2.93 -26.56
C ALA A 108 16.82 -2.94 -27.78
N SER A 109 16.78 -4.02 -28.56
CA SER A 109 17.52 -4.17 -29.82
C SER A 109 16.65 -4.86 -30.87
N GLY A 110 17.03 -4.73 -32.15
CA GLY A 110 16.38 -5.44 -33.26
C GLY A 110 14.91 -5.08 -33.48
N GLY A 111 14.49 -3.85 -33.18
CA GLY A 111 13.09 -3.42 -33.28
C GLY A 111 12.22 -3.81 -32.07
N GLY A 112 12.84 -4.28 -30.99
CA GLY A 112 12.15 -4.65 -29.75
C GLY A 112 11.72 -3.44 -28.90
N SER A 113 10.87 -3.72 -27.91
CA SER A 113 10.40 -2.73 -26.95
C SER A 113 10.67 -3.21 -25.52
N ALA A 114 11.33 -2.39 -24.70
CA ALA A 114 11.67 -2.73 -23.31
C ALA A 114 11.22 -1.62 -22.36
N VAL A 115 10.58 -1.99 -21.25
CA VAL A 115 10.15 -1.05 -20.21
C VAL A 115 10.61 -1.54 -18.84
N THR A 116 11.24 -0.66 -18.08
CA THR A 116 11.56 -0.84 -16.66
C THR A 116 10.85 0.27 -15.88
N GLY A 117 10.06 -0.08 -14.86
CA GLY A 117 9.16 0.85 -14.20
C GLY A 117 7.71 0.36 -14.16
N VAL A 118 6.75 1.26 -14.33
CA VAL A 118 5.32 0.93 -14.36
C VAL A 118 4.79 1.08 -15.79
N LYS A 119 4.28 -0.01 -16.36
CA LYS A 119 3.55 0.02 -17.64
C LYS A 119 2.05 -0.11 -17.37
N ARG A 120 1.25 0.84 -17.88
CA ARG A 120 -0.21 0.82 -17.75
C ARG A 120 -0.92 0.74 -19.10
N THR A 121 -1.98 -0.07 -19.13
CA THR A 121 -2.93 -0.18 -20.25
C THR A 121 -4.25 0.47 -19.82
N GLY A 122 -4.41 1.77 -20.08
CA GLY A 122 -5.61 2.54 -19.76
C GLY A 122 -5.44 3.59 -18.65
N ASP A 123 -6.41 4.51 -18.57
CA ASP A 123 -6.48 5.57 -17.56
C ASP A 123 -7.53 5.21 -16.51
N ASP A 124 -7.08 4.56 -15.43
CA ASP A 124 -7.89 4.21 -14.26
C ASP A 124 -7.84 5.27 -13.16
N GLY A 125 -7.22 6.42 -13.42
CA GLY A 125 -7.05 7.52 -12.47
C GLY A 125 -6.10 7.21 -11.29
N ARG A 126 -5.45 6.03 -11.26
CA ARG A 126 -4.54 5.66 -10.17
C ARG A 126 -3.21 6.41 -10.28
N SER A 127 -2.70 6.89 -9.15
CA SER A 127 -1.35 7.45 -9.07
C SER A 127 -0.30 6.36 -9.25
N ALA A 128 0.83 6.67 -9.88
CA ALA A 128 2.01 5.81 -9.84
C ALA A 128 3.24 6.61 -9.44
N ARG A 129 4.15 5.94 -8.74
CA ARG A 129 5.45 6.48 -8.35
C ARG A 129 6.55 5.49 -8.72
N VAL A 130 7.59 6.00 -9.36
CA VAL A 130 8.82 5.26 -9.66
C VAL A 130 9.99 5.97 -8.99
N MET A 131 10.84 5.21 -8.30
CA MET A 131 12.02 5.73 -7.59
C MET A 131 13.26 4.89 -7.92
N ASN A 132 14.42 5.54 -8.03
CA ASN A 132 15.70 4.89 -8.34
C ASN A 132 15.64 4.01 -9.60
N THR A 133 15.11 4.55 -10.70
CA THR A 133 15.00 3.82 -11.96
C THR A 133 16.35 3.79 -12.69
N GLY A 134 16.70 2.65 -13.28
CA GLY A 134 17.97 2.46 -14.01
C GLY A 134 17.94 3.03 -15.44
N ASP A 135 19.02 2.84 -16.18
CA ASP A 135 19.15 3.36 -17.54
C ASP A 135 18.21 2.67 -18.55
N ALA A 136 17.85 3.40 -19.60
CA ALA A 136 17.13 2.88 -20.76
C ALA A 136 17.97 3.07 -22.03
N GLU A 137 18.23 1.98 -22.75
CA GLU A 137 19.03 1.98 -23.98
C GLU A 137 18.29 1.28 -25.12
N ALA A 138 18.18 1.94 -26.26
CA ALA A 138 17.57 1.39 -27.47
C ALA A 138 18.54 1.49 -28.65
N THR A 139 18.79 0.37 -29.32
CA THR A 139 19.68 0.31 -30.49
C THR A 139 19.00 -0.36 -31.68
N GLY A 140 19.21 0.18 -32.88
CA GLY A 140 18.61 -0.31 -34.13
C GLY A 140 17.28 0.37 -34.49
N ALA A 141 16.90 0.27 -35.76
CA ALA A 141 15.68 0.87 -36.29
C ALA A 141 14.43 0.25 -35.67
N GLY A 142 13.52 1.08 -35.16
CA GLY A 142 12.26 0.66 -34.53
C GLY A 142 12.38 0.25 -33.06
N SER A 143 13.56 0.30 -32.45
CA SER A 143 13.74 -0.05 -31.03
C SER A 143 13.29 1.09 -30.11
N SER A 144 12.66 0.74 -28.98
CA SER A 144 12.30 1.70 -27.94
C SER A 144 12.57 1.14 -26.54
N ALA A 145 13.22 1.93 -25.69
CA ALA A 145 13.45 1.60 -24.28
C ALA A 145 12.98 2.74 -23.40
N VAL A 146 12.25 2.43 -22.32
CA VAL A 146 11.79 3.42 -21.35
C VAL A 146 12.11 2.98 -19.94
N SER A 147 12.63 3.94 -19.15
CA SER A 147 12.77 3.86 -17.71
C SER A 147 11.82 4.87 -17.07
N GLY A 148 10.83 4.40 -16.32
CA GLY A 148 9.82 5.26 -15.70
C GLY A 148 8.39 4.76 -15.88
N ILE A 149 7.43 5.69 -16.01
CA ILE A 149 6.00 5.38 -16.20
C ILE A 149 5.69 5.43 -17.69
N VAL A 150 5.19 4.32 -18.24
CA VAL A 150 4.72 4.24 -19.63
C VAL A 150 3.21 4.08 -19.65
N ARG A 151 2.55 4.87 -20.50
CA ARG A 151 1.15 4.72 -20.87
C ARG A 151 1.10 4.34 -22.35
N ASP A 152 0.32 3.32 -22.67
CA ASP A 152 0.01 2.94 -24.06
C ASP A 152 -1.07 3.87 -24.66
#